data_AF-A0A832UM89-F1
#
_entry.id   AF-A0A832UM89-F1
#
_cell.length_a   1.000
_cell.length_b   1.000
_cell.length_c   1.000
_cell.angle_alpha   90.00
_cell.angle_beta   90.00
_cell.angle_gamma   90.00
#
_symmetry.space_group_name_H-M   'P 1'
#
loop_
_entity.id
_entity.type
_entity.pdbx_description
1 polymer ?
#
loop_
_entity_poly.entity_id
_entity_poly.type
_entity_poly.pdbx_seq_one_letter_code
_entity_poly.pdbx_strand_id
1 'polypeptide(L)'
;MRKISLFVDQLLERNLDQEKRDNFIELIGKASTRMYHLTDDLYNWASIARMETDFISEDLNEIVREVIDDLEGSIQKTGAKIKID
;
A
#
# COMPACT_ATOMS: atom_id res chain seq x y z
N MET A 1 -1.39 -3.65 16.29
CA MET A 1 -2.55 -3.64 17.23
C MET A 1 -2.25 -2.95 18.55
N ARG A 2 -1.32 -3.42 19.40
CA ARG A 2 -1.09 -2.85 20.75
C ARG A 2 -0.82 -1.34 20.82
N LYS A 3 -0.12 -0.75 19.83
CA LYS A 3 0.09 0.71 19.76
C LYS A 3 -1.17 1.49 19.37
N ILE A 4 -2.03 0.96 18.50
CA ILE A 4 -3.27 1.65 18.11
C ILE A 4 -4.22 1.73 19.30
N SER A 5 -4.43 0.60 19.99
CA SER A 5 -5.27 0.57 21.19
C SER A 5 -4.80 1.58 22.23
N LEU A 6 -3.48 1.66 22.50
CA LEU A 6 -2.93 2.65 23.42
C LEU A 6 -3.23 4.10 23.00
N PHE A 7 -3.07 4.45 21.73
CA PHE A 7 -3.35 5.82 21.27
C PHE A 7 -4.85 6.13 21.22
N VAL A 8 -5.69 5.14 20.94
CA VAL A 8 -7.16 5.27 21.03
C VAL A 8 -7.59 5.45 22.47
N ASP A 9 -7.03 4.68 23.40
CA ASP A 9 -7.31 4.81 24.84
C ASP A 9 -6.92 6.21 25.33
N GLN A 10 -5.75 6.71 24.92
CA GLN A 10 -5.32 8.08 25.20
C GLN A 10 -6.26 9.11 24.57
N LEU A 11 -6.67 8.94 23.31
CA LEU A 11 -7.59 9.84 22.61
C LEU A 11 -8.95 9.97 23.30
N LEU A 12 -9.40 8.91 23.99
CA LEU A 12 -10.67 8.87 24.72
C LEU A 12 -10.60 9.56 26.10
N GLU A 13 -9.42 9.95 26.57
CA GLU A 13 -9.26 10.69 27.83
C GLU A 13 -9.93 12.08 27.75
N ARG A 14 -10.60 12.48 28.84
CA ARG A 14 -11.25 13.80 28.91
C ARG A 14 -10.20 14.91 29.09
N ASN A 15 -10.46 16.07 28.48
CA ASN A 15 -9.60 17.28 28.51
C ASN A 15 -8.29 17.20 27.71
N LEU A 16 -8.27 16.44 26.62
CA LEU A 16 -7.20 16.52 25.63
C LEU A 16 -7.21 17.86 24.89
N ASP A 17 -6.06 18.54 24.90
CA ASP A 17 -5.82 19.68 24.03
C ASP A 17 -5.87 19.23 22.54
N GLN A 18 -6.14 20.20 21.67
CA GLN A 18 -6.34 19.93 20.25
C GLN A 18 -5.07 19.39 19.57
N GLU A 19 -3.90 19.88 19.96
CA GLU A 19 -2.61 19.49 19.37
C GLU A 19 -2.26 18.03 19.66
N LYS A 20 -2.43 17.59 20.92
CA LYS A 20 -2.24 16.19 21.33
C LYS A 20 -3.26 15.28 20.68
N ARG A 21 -4.50 15.73 20.54
CA ARG A 21 -5.55 14.99 19.83
C ARG A 21 -5.15 14.73 18.38
N ASP A 22 -4.71 15.78 17.67
CA ASP A 22 -4.31 15.69 16.27
C ASP A 22 -3.07 14.78 16.11
N ASN A 23 -2.10 14.88 17.04
CA ASN A 23 -0.94 13.98 17.08
C ASN A 23 -1.34 12.51 17.30
N PHE A 24 -2.29 12.22 18.20
CA PHE A 24 -2.76 10.84 18.40
C PHE A 24 -3.50 10.30 17.18
N ILE A 25 -4.31 11.12 16.51
CA ILE A 25 -4.96 10.73 15.24
C ILE A 25 -3.90 10.39 14.18
N GLU A 26 -2.85 11.20 14.03
CA GLU A 26 -1.75 10.93 13.11
C GLU A 26 -1.01 9.62 13.44
N LEU A 27 -0.72 9.39 14.73
CA LEU A 27 -0.06 8.17 15.20
C LEU A 27 -0.91 6.92 14.97
N ILE A 28 -2.22 7.01 15.18
CA ILE A 28 -3.18 5.95 14.86
C ILE A 28 -3.16 5.68 13.35
N GLY A 29 -3.27 6.72 12.52
CA GLY A 29 -3.21 6.60 11.06
C GLY A 29 -1.95 5.88 10.58
N LYS A 30 -0.76 6.33 11.02
CA LYS A 30 0.52 5.71 10.70
C LYS A 30 0.59 4.25 11.15
N ALA A 31 0.04 3.93 12.32
CA ALA A 31 0.03 2.56 12.83
C ALA A 31 -0.93 1.66 12.04
N SER A 32 -2.08 2.17 11.63
CA SER A 32 -3.05 1.47 10.78
C SER A 32 -2.49 1.18 9.38
N THR A 33 -1.85 2.14 8.74
CA THR A 33 -1.20 1.96 7.43
C THR A 33 -0.14 0.85 7.48
N ARG A 34 0.69 0.82 8.53
CA ARG A 34 1.68 -0.26 8.68
C ARG A 34 1.04 -1.65 8.86
N MET A 35 -0.09 -1.74 9.55
CA MET A 35 -0.80 -3.02 9.69
C MET A 35 -1.45 -3.46 8.39
N TYR A 36 -1.98 -2.51 7.61
CA TYR A 36 -2.49 -2.78 6.29
C TYR A 36 -1.40 -3.40 5.40
N HIS A 37 -0.23 -2.75 5.30
CA HIS A 37 0.89 -3.31 4.53
C HIS A 37 1.31 -4.69 5.02
N LEU A 38 1.45 -4.90 6.33
CA LEU A 38 1.81 -6.22 6.86
C LEU A 38 0.76 -7.30 6.51
N THR A 39 -0.52 -6.95 6.51
CA THR A 39 -1.61 -7.87 6.16
C THR A 39 -1.63 -8.15 4.66
N ASP A 40 -1.43 -7.13 3.84
CA ASP A 40 -1.35 -7.23 2.39
C ASP A 40 -0.14 -8.08 1.96
N ASP A 41 1.04 -7.83 2.55
CA ASP A 41 2.26 -8.59 2.33
C ASP A 41 2.07 -10.07 2.70
N LEU A 42 1.41 -10.34 3.83
CA LEU A 42 1.10 -11.71 4.25
C LEU A 42 0.10 -12.37 3.31
N TYR A 43 -0.92 -11.64 2.86
CA TYR A 43 -1.91 -12.14 1.90
C TYR A 43 -1.25 -12.50 0.57
N ASN A 44 -0.41 -11.60 0.04
CA ASN A 44 0.34 -11.80 -1.20
C ASN A 44 1.30 -12.98 -1.07
N TRP A 45 2.06 -13.06 0.02
CA TRP A 45 2.96 -14.19 0.28
C TRP A 45 2.21 -15.53 0.39
N ALA A 46 1.09 -15.55 1.11
CA ALA A 46 0.28 -16.75 1.24
C ALA A 46 -0.41 -17.13 -0.08
N SER A 47 -0.69 -16.16 -0.95
CA SER A 47 -1.18 -16.38 -2.31
C SER A 47 -0.10 -17.07 -3.16
N ILE A 48 1.12 -16.53 -3.18
CA ILE A 48 2.27 -17.11 -3.90
C ILE A 48 2.54 -18.56 -3.45
N ALA A 49 2.46 -18.85 -2.15
CA ALA A 49 2.66 -20.20 -1.63
C ALA A 49 1.55 -21.19 -2.02
N ARG A 50 0.35 -20.69 -2.40
CA ARG A 50 -0.79 -21.49 -2.85
C ARG A 50 -0.98 -21.50 -4.36
N MET A 51 -0.23 -20.68 -5.10
CA MET A 51 -0.19 -20.78 -6.56
C MET A 51 0.52 -22.08 -6.90
N GLU A 52 -0.25 -23.16 -7.08
CA GLU A 52 0.01 -24.05 -8.21
C GLU A 52 -0.05 -23.15 -9.45
N THR A 53 1.08 -22.57 -9.83
CA THR A 53 1.16 -21.74 -11.03
C THR A 53 0.94 -22.66 -12.22
N ASP A 54 -0.29 -22.66 -12.74
CA ASP A 54 -0.53 -23.02 -14.12
C ASP A 54 0.20 -21.97 -14.97
N PHE A 55 1.43 -22.30 -15.37
CA PHE A 55 2.18 -21.47 -16.30
C PHE A 55 1.42 -21.49 -17.63
N ILE A 56 0.77 -20.37 -17.94
CA ILE A 56 0.11 -20.15 -19.22
C ILE A 56 1.03 -19.36 -20.14
N SER A 57 0.95 -19.64 -21.43
CA SER A 57 1.68 -18.90 -22.45
C SER A 57 0.97 -17.58 -22.70
N GLU A 58 1.63 -16.48 -22.40
CA GLU A 58 1.12 -15.12 -22.60
C GLU A 58 2.03 -14.33 -23.54
N ASP A 59 1.47 -13.37 -24.28
CA ASP A 59 2.26 -12.43 -25.07
C ASP A 59 2.79 -11.30 -24.18
N LEU A 60 4.09 -11.33 -23.91
CA LEU A 60 4.75 -10.30 -23.13
C LEU A 60 4.60 -8.90 -23.76
N ASN A 61 4.47 -8.80 -25.08
CA ASN A 61 4.27 -7.51 -25.74
C ASN A 61 2.94 -6.86 -25.38
N GLU A 62 1.89 -7.65 -25.15
CA GLU A 62 0.57 -7.14 -24.74
C GLU A 62 0.63 -6.61 -23.31
N ILE A 63 1.19 -7.40 -22.39
CA ILE A 63 1.38 -7.02 -20.98
C ILE A 63 2.20 -5.73 -20.87
N VAL A 64 3.29 -5.62 -21.64
CA VAL A 64 4.15 -4.43 -21.61
C VAL A 64 3.42 -3.20 -22.14
N ARG A 65 2.54 -3.33 -23.14
CA ARG A 65 1.72 -2.20 -23.62
C ARG A 65 0.71 -1.74 -22.57
N GLU A 66 0.01 -2.68 -21.94
CA GLU A 66 -0.95 -2.37 -20.86
C GLU A 66 -0.28 -1.59 -19.71
N VAL A 67 0.90 -2.03 -19.29
CA VAL A 67 1.67 -1.36 -18.22
C VAL A 67 2.13 0.04 -18.65
N ILE A 68 2.47 0.25 -19.93
CA ILE A 68 2.84 1.58 -20.44
C ILE A 68 1.63 2.51 -20.45
N ASP A 69 0.46 2.01 -20.85
CA ASP A 69 -0.78 2.77 -20.87
C ASP A 69 -1.19 3.19 -19.44
N ASP A 70 -1.10 2.27 -18.48
CA ASP A 70 -1.33 2.56 -17.05
C ASP A 70 -0.38 3.64 -16.50
N LEU A 71 0.85 3.69 -17.01
CA LEU A 71 1.88 4.63 -16.59
C LEU A 71 1.91 5.93 -17.40
N GLU A 72 1.00 6.12 -18.37
CA GLU A 72 1.02 7.25 -19.30
C GLU A 72 1.09 8.60 -18.57
N GLY A 73 0.28 8.80 -17.52
CA GLY A 73 0.28 10.03 -16.74
C GLY A 73 1.63 10.31 -16.06
N SER A 74 2.32 9.28 -15.57
CA SER A 74 3.64 9.41 -14.95
C SER A 74 4.74 9.67 -15.99
N ILE A 75 4.65 9.02 -17.15
CA ILE A 75 5.57 9.22 -18.28
C ILE A 75 5.45 10.66 -18.80
N GLN A 76 4.24 11.16 -19.01
CA GLN A 76 4.00 12.53 -19.46
C GLN A 76 4.51 13.56 -18.46
N LYS A 77 4.25 13.36 -17.16
CA LYS A 77 4.67 14.28 -16.10
C LYS A 77 6.19 14.35 -15.94
N THR A 78 6.89 13.26 -16.20
CA THR A 78 8.35 13.15 -15.99
C THR A 78 9.17 13.31 -17.27
N GLY A 79 8.54 13.20 -18.44
CA GLY A 79 9.23 13.18 -19.73
C GLY A 79 10.07 11.92 -19.95
N ALA A 80 9.75 10.83 -19.23
CA ALA A 80 10.48 9.57 -19.33
C ALA A 80 10.37 8.95 -20.74
N LYS A 81 11.41 8.22 -21.17
CA LYS A 81 11.41 7.45 -22.42
C LYS A 81 11.54 5.97 -22.09
N ILE A 82 10.54 5.19 -22.52
CA ILE A 82 10.54 3.73 -22.42
C ILE A 82 11.11 3.17 -23.74
N LYS A 83 12.07 2.24 -23.66
CA LYS A 83 12.57 1.46 -24.80
C LYS A 83 12.36 -0.01 -24.49
N ILE A 84 11.66 -0.70 -25.39
CA ILE A 84 11.43 -2.14 -25.34
C ILE A 84 12.27 -2.74 -26.49
N ASP A 85 13.02 -3.79 -26.20
CA ASP A 85 13.84 -4.55 -27.16
C ASP A 85 13.20 -5.89 -27.49
#